data_AF-A0A949UGS7-F1
#
_entry.id   AF-A0A949UGS7-F1
#
_cell.length_a   1.000
_cell.length_b   1.000
_cell.length_c   1.000
_cell.angle_alpha   90.00
_cell.angle_beta   90.00
_cell.angle_gamma   90.00
#
_symmetry.space_group_name_H-M   'P 1'
#
loop_
_entity.id
_entity.type
_entity.pdbx_description
1 polymer ?
#
loop_
_entity_poly.entity_id
_entity_poly.type
_entity_poly.pdbx_seq_one_letter_code
_entity_poly.pdbx_strand_id
1 'polypeptide(L)'
;MRASRNAYNGIAVEGKIVADPLYLSLWFSDFEADEMLPKALSVMRQFPFSSPQPGITGVGLHPVSWNEATILERHFNPGITPEAAVLIASDLLHSDYAYVFEAAWDLWLFDEEQRKWALKPSGAKFVVHGEEFEDGSYQTEGHIQVDFGLDSPFLQEQLQLNSEGEERVRANVQKLVEFTNKAEQASSANARLLRSDSEDNLAQKLVARLQRVQ
;
A
#
# COMPACT_ATOMS: atom_id res chain seq x y z
N MET A 1 -39.03 -42.10 10.41
CA MET A 1 -38.62 -40.68 10.29
C MET A 1 -37.18 -40.60 10.78
N ARG A 2 -36.12 -40.65 9.95
CA ARG A 2 -35.64 -39.67 8.94
C ARG A 2 -35.74 -38.24 9.51
N ALA A 3 -34.64 -37.67 10.01
CA ALA A 3 -33.58 -36.92 9.30
C ALA A 3 -33.71 -35.45 9.82
N SER A 4 -32.70 -34.63 10.08
CA SER A 4 -31.34 -34.53 9.54
C SER A 4 -30.44 -33.80 10.56
N ARG A 5 -29.16 -34.22 10.58
CA ARG A 5 -28.02 -33.37 10.97
C ARG A 5 -27.73 -32.42 9.80
N ASN A 6 -27.48 -31.14 10.06
CA ASN A 6 -26.74 -30.20 9.22
C ASN A 6 -25.70 -29.57 10.16
N ALA A 7 -24.41 -29.89 10.17
CA ALA A 7 -23.42 -29.85 9.09
C ALA A 7 -23.24 -28.45 8.50
N TYR A 8 -22.63 -27.55 9.28
CA TYR A 8 -21.69 -26.57 8.73
C TYR A 8 -20.29 -27.05 9.08
N ASN A 9 -19.82 -28.04 8.32
CA ASN A 9 -18.41 -28.36 8.25
C ASN A 9 -17.71 -27.16 7.61
N GLY A 10 -16.75 -26.57 8.32
CA GLY A 10 -15.74 -25.72 7.72
C GLY A 10 -15.08 -26.49 6.60
N ILE A 11 -15.25 -26.01 5.37
CA ILE A 11 -14.50 -26.50 4.22
C ILE A 11 -13.17 -25.77 4.30
N ALA A 12 -12.17 -26.40 4.92
CA ALA A 12 -10.79 -26.07 4.63
C ALA A 12 -10.59 -26.37 3.14
N VAL A 13 -10.49 -25.31 2.32
CA VAL A 13 -10.08 -25.44 0.93
C VAL A 13 -8.57 -25.68 0.97
N GLU A 14 -8.13 -26.87 0.57
CA GLU A 14 -6.71 -27.22 0.47
C GLU A 14 -5.92 -26.15 -0.31
N GLY A 15 -4.95 -25.52 0.36
CA GLY A 15 -3.69 -25.05 -0.22
C GLY A 15 -3.74 -24.01 -1.35
N LYS A 16 -4.76 -23.15 -1.44
CA LYS A 16 -4.68 -22.00 -2.36
C LYS A 16 -3.95 -20.84 -1.67
N ILE A 17 -2.73 -20.53 -2.13
CA ILE A 17 -2.03 -19.32 -1.70
C ILE A 17 -2.78 -18.12 -2.29
N VAL A 18 -3.58 -17.46 -1.45
CA VAL A 18 -4.26 -16.21 -1.79
C VAL A 18 -3.25 -15.09 -1.60
N ALA A 19 -3.18 -14.16 -2.55
CA ALA A 19 -2.34 -12.98 -2.41
C ALA A 19 -2.99 -12.02 -1.41
N ASP A 20 -2.20 -11.44 -0.53
CA ASP A 20 -2.67 -10.58 0.54
C ASP A 20 -2.34 -9.12 0.27
N PRO A 21 -3.08 -8.17 0.84
CA PRO A 21 -2.71 -6.77 0.80
C PRO A 21 -1.35 -6.52 1.46
N LEU A 22 -0.56 -5.63 0.86
CA LEU A 22 0.77 -5.25 1.32
C LEU A 22 0.76 -3.78 1.76
N TYR A 23 1.14 -3.54 3.01
CA TYR A 23 1.13 -2.21 3.61
C TYR A 23 2.49 -1.81 4.18
N LEU A 24 2.82 -0.52 4.06
CA LEU A 24 3.82 0.15 4.89
C LEU A 24 3.11 1.10 5.86
N SER A 25 3.23 0.85 7.15
CA SER A 25 2.76 1.75 8.21
C SER A 25 3.93 2.57 8.77
N LEU A 26 3.70 3.86 8.99
CA LEU A 26 4.65 4.81 9.57
C LEU A 26 4.03 5.50 10.80
N TRP A 27 4.79 5.56 11.89
CA TRP A 27 4.40 6.26 13.11
C TRP A 27 5.35 7.42 13.43
N PHE A 28 4.79 8.49 13.99
CA PHE A 28 5.51 9.70 14.35
C PHE A 28 5.25 10.02 15.82
N SER A 29 6.21 10.65 16.49
CA SER A 29 6.05 11.14 17.87
C SER A 29 5.26 12.43 17.94
N ASP A 30 5.36 13.28 16.91
CA ASP A 30 4.59 14.50 16.75
C ASP A 30 3.74 14.35 15.48
N PHE A 31 2.42 14.32 15.61
CA PHE A 31 1.46 14.16 14.50
C PHE A 31 0.17 14.97 14.69
N GLU A 32 0.32 16.19 15.21
CA GLU A 32 -0.78 17.16 15.32
C GLU A 32 -1.40 17.46 13.95
N ALA A 33 -2.60 18.03 13.94
CA ALA A 33 -3.39 18.21 12.72
C ALA A 33 -2.63 18.96 11.61
N ASP A 34 -1.83 19.99 11.95
CA ASP A 34 -1.04 20.78 11.00
C ASP A 34 0.22 20.06 10.47
N GLU A 35 0.65 18.99 11.13
CA GLU A 35 1.82 18.18 10.77
C GLU A 35 1.48 16.99 9.86
N MET A 36 0.21 16.58 9.80
CA MET A 36 -0.24 15.38 9.07
C MET A 36 0.11 15.44 7.57
N LEU A 37 -0.35 16.49 6.89
CA LEU A 37 -0.16 16.64 5.45
C LEU A 37 1.29 16.96 5.05
N PRO A 38 2.07 17.79 5.80
CA PRO A 38 3.50 17.93 5.56
C PRO A 38 4.30 16.62 5.65
N LYS A 39 3.97 15.72 6.60
CA LYS A 39 4.60 14.40 6.69
C LYS A 39 4.17 13.50 5.54
N ALA A 40 2.89 13.50 5.18
CA ALA A 40 2.38 12.78 4.01
C ALA A 40 3.05 13.23 2.72
N LEU A 41 3.24 14.54 2.53
CA LEU A 41 3.96 15.12 1.40
C LEU A 41 5.40 14.59 1.34
N SER A 42 6.09 14.52 2.48
CA SER A 42 7.47 14.04 2.57
C SER A 42 7.58 12.57 2.14
N VAL A 43 6.58 11.74 2.48
CA VAL A 43 6.47 10.35 2.02
C VAL A 43 6.17 10.27 0.53
N MET A 44 5.14 10.96 0.04
CA MET A 44 4.72 10.93 -1.36
C MET A 44 5.82 11.40 -2.33
N ARG A 45 6.66 12.36 -1.92
CA ARG A 45 7.81 12.83 -2.71
C ARG A 45 8.85 11.75 -3.00
N GLN A 46 8.93 10.72 -2.16
CA GLN A 46 9.86 9.61 -2.35
C GLN A 46 9.29 8.52 -3.26
N PHE A 47 8.00 8.60 -3.59
CA PHE A 47 7.32 7.54 -4.32
C PHE A 47 7.78 7.49 -5.79
N PRO A 48 8.17 6.30 -6.31
CA PRO A 48 8.61 6.14 -7.68
C PRO A 48 7.39 6.07 -8.63
N PHE A 49 6.76 7.22 -8.88
CA PHE A 49 5.58 7.33 -9.73
C PHE A 49 5.75 6.63 -11.09
N SER A 50 4.67 6.03 -11.54
CA SER A 50 4.56 5.35 -12.83
C SER A 50 4.85 6.32 -13.97
N SER A 51 5.65 5.87 -14.94
CA SER A 51 5.96 6.68 -16.13
C SER A 51 4.73 6.96 -16.99
N PRO A 52 3.86 5.97 -17.30
CA PRO A 52 2.61 6.21 -18.04
C PRO A 52 1.48 6.83 -17.21
N GLN A 53 1.54 6.78 -15.87
CA GLN A 53 0.55 7.38 -14.97
C GLN A 53 1.24 8.17 -13.85
N PRO A 54 1.85 9.33 -14.16
CA PRO A 54 2.64 10.08 -13.20
C PRO A 54 1.76 10.85 -12.20
N GLY A 55 2.28 11.03 -10.99
CA GLY A 55 1.67 11.89 -9.95
C GLY A 55 0.52 11.25 -9.19
N ILE A 56 -0.20 12.10 -8.47
CA ILE A 56 -1.41 11.75 -7.71
C ILE A 56 -2.61 11.77 -8.66
N THR A 57 -3.30 10.64 -8.76
CA THR A 57 -4.45 10.42 -9.63
C THR A 57 -5.78 10.56 -8.90
N GLY A 58 -5.77 10.57 -7.56
CA GLY A 58 -6.98 10.70 -6.75
C GLY A 58 -6.72 11.36 -5.39
N VAL A 59 -7.69 12.11 -4.89
CA VAL A 59 -7.72 12.66 -3.53
C VAL A 59 -9.11 12.40 -2.93
N GLY A 60 -9.15 11.78 -1.76
CA GLY A 60 -10.35 11.47 -0.98
C GLY A 60 -10.23 11.93 0.47
N LEU A 61 -11.29 12.50 1.05
CA LEU A 61 -11.36 12.89 2.47
C LEU A 61 -12.54 12.20 3.15
N HIS A 62 -12.25 11.50 4.24
CA HIS A 62 -13.20 10.69 4.98
C HIS A 62 -13.34 11.24 6.40
N PRO A 63 -14.53 11.71 6.80
CA PRO A 63 -14.73 12.22 8.16
C PRO A 63 -15.02 11.09 9.14
N VAL A 64 -14.45 11.17 10.35
CA VAL A 64 -14.73 10.35 11.54
C VAL A 64 -14.49 8.84 11.42
N SER A 65 -15.00 8.18 10.38
CA SER A 65 -14.82 6.74 10.13
C SER A 65 -14.98 6.40 8.65
N TRP A 66 -14.55 5.21 8.24
CA TRP A 66 -14.76 4.69 6.88
C TRP A 66 -16.23 4.46 6.52
N ASN A 67 -17.12 4.40 7.51
CA ASN A 67 -18.57 4.20 7.31
C ASN A 67 -19.31 5.50 7.00
N GLU A 68 -18.67 6.65 7.20
CA GLU A 68 -19.24 7.95 6.88
C GLU A 68 -19.08 8.28 5.39
N ALA A 69 -19.90 9.21 4.91
CA ALA A 69 -19.81 9.66 3.52
C ALA A 69 -18.53 10.47 3.28
N THR A 70 -17.79 10.12 2.23
CA THR A 70 -16.65 10.90 1.73
C THR A 70 -17.11 12.33 1.41
N ILE A 71 -16.45 13.33 2.00
CA ILE A 71 -16.83 14.75 1.86
C ILE A 71 -16.15 15.43 0.67
N LEU A 72 -15.05 14.84 0.19
CA LEU A 72 -14.33 15.27 -0.99
C LEU A 72 -13.78 14.05 -1.71
N GLU A 73 -14.07 13.93 -3.01
CA GLU A 73 -13.47 12.94 -3.88
C GLU A 73 -13.16 13.59 -5.23
N ARG A 74 -11.89 13.55 -5.65
CA ARG A 74 -11.43 14.13 -6.91
C ARG A 74 -10.46 13.18 -7.60
N HIS A 75 -10.63 13.02 -8.91
CA HIS A 75 -9.75 12.24 -9.76
C HIS A 75 -9.05 13.13 -10.80
N PHE A 76 -7.83 12.77 -11.16
CA PHE A 76 -6.97 13.55 -12.05
C PHE A 76 -6.44 12.69 -13.19
N ASN A 77 -6.58 13.20 -14.41
CA ASN A 77 -5.96 12.63 -15.61
C ASN A 77 -5.56 13.76 -16.58
N PRO A 78 -4.26 14.08 -16.71
CA PRO A 78 -3.11 13.46 -16.05
C PRO A 78 -3.09 13.71 -14.53
N GLY A 79 -2.31 12.91 -13.79
CA GLY A 79 -2.11 13.09 -12.35
C GLY A 79 -1.42 14.42 -12.02
N ILE A 80 -1.62 14.90 -10.79
CA ILE A 80 -1.07 16.15 -10.27
C ILE A 80 0.13 15.92 -9.35
N THR A 81 0.87 16.98 -9.00
CA THR A 81 1.99 16.82 -8.06
C THR A 81 1.50 16.55 -6.63
N PRO A 82 2.30 15.88 -5.78
CA PRO A 82 1.98 15.71 -4.37
C PRO A 82 1.67 17.03 -3.65
N GLU A 83 2.37 18.12 -3.97
CA GLU A 83 2.12 19.45 -3.40
C GLU A 83 0.72 19.98 -3.74
N ALA A 84 0.31 19.84 -5.00
CA ALA A 84 -1.01 20.28 -5.43
C ALA A 84 -2.12 19.44 -4.79
N ALA A 85 -1.90 18.13 -4.64
CA ALA A 85 -2.83 17.24 -3.97
C ALA A 85 -2.98 17.58 -2.48
N VAL A 86 -1.87 17.83 -1.77
CA VAL A 86 -1.89 18.25 -0.36
C VAL A 86 -2.57 19.61 -0.19
N LEU A 87 -2.36 20.55 -1.10
CA LEU A 87 -3.05 21.84 -1.07
C LEU A 87 -4.57 21.67 -1.13
N ILE A 88 -5.06 20.78 -2.00
CA ILE A 88 -6.50 20.45 -2.09
C ILE A 88 -7.02 19.87 -0.78
N ALA A 89 -6.27 18.98 -0.14
CA ALA A 89 -6.64 18.37 1.14
C ALA A 89 -6.61 19.37 2.31
N SER A 90 -5.69 20.35 2.26
CA SER A 90 -5.46 21.31 3.35
C SER A 90 -6.63 22.26 3.58
N ASP A 91 -7.54 22.42 2.62
CA ASP A 91 -8.77 23.22 2.76
C ASP A 91 -9.70 22.67 3.85
N LEU A 92 -9.57 21.38 4.19
CA LEU A 92 -10.41 20.64 5.14
C LEU A 92 -9.54 19.84 6.12
N LEU A 93 -8.58 20.51 6.74
CA LEU A 93 -7.67 19.90 7.71
C LEU A 93 -8.34 19.69 9.08
N HIS A 94 -8.43 18.45 9.55
CA HIS A 94 -9.02 18.11 10.84
C HIS A 94 -8.48 16.78 11.41
N SER A 95 -8.34 16.68 12.73
CA SER A 95 -7.81 15.50 13.43
C SER A 95 -8.71 14.27 13.38
N ASP A 96 -10.00 14.44 13.07
CA ASP A 96 -10.97 13.36 12.94
C ASP A 96 -11.11 12.87 11.49
N TYR A 97 -10.29 13.34 10.54
CA TYR A 97 -10.37 12.95 9.13
C TYR A 97 -9.27 11.97 8.75
N ALA A 98 -9.58 11.13 7.76
CA ALA A 98 -8.58 10.42 6.98
C ALA A 98 -8.45 11.02 5.57
N TYR A 99 -7.22 11.12 5.09
CA TYR A 99 -6.89 11.63 3.75
C TYR A 99 -6.33 10.50 2.91
N VAL A 100 -6.92 10.25 1.75
CA VAL A 100 -6.50 9.22 0.81
C VAL A 100 -5.95 9.88 -0.44
N PHE A 101 -4.71 9.55 -0.79
CA PHE A 101 -4.08 9.96 -2.05
C PHE A 101 -3.82 8.71 -2.89
N GLU A 102 -4.32 8.69 -4.11
CA GLU A 102 -4.12 7.57 -5.03
C GLU A 102 -3.01 7.90 -6.03
N ALA A 103 -2.17 6.92 -6.33
CA ALA A 103 -1.08 7.03 -7.29
C ALA A 103 -0.86 5.69 -8.00
N ALA A 104 0.03 5.69 -8.98
CA ALA A 104 0.51 4.46 -9.60
C ALA A 104 2.04 4.43 -9.60
N TRP A 105 2.60 3.23 -9.57
CA TRP A 105 4.02 2.92 -9.77
C TRP A 105 4.17 1.73 -10.70
N ASP A 106 5.31 1.65 -11.35
CA ASP A 106 5.55 0.63 -12.38
C ASP A 106 6.10 -0.65 -11.74
N LEU A 107 5.38 -1.77 -11.85
CA LEU A 107 5.83 -3.09 -11.38
C LEU A 107 5.96 -4.07 -12.54
N TRP A 108 6.93 -4.99 -12.43
CA TRP A 108 7.01 -6.12 -13.33
C TRP A 108 5.90 -7.10 -13.00
N LEU A 109 5.00 -7.32 -13.94
CA LEU A 109 3.91 -8.29 -13.85
C LEU A 109 4.07 -9.32 -14.96
N PHE A 110 3.76 -10.58 -14.66
CA PHE A 110 3.70 -11.62 -15.67
C PHE A 110 2.37 -11.51 -16.43
N ASP A 111 2.45 -11.28 -17.73
CA ASP A 111 1.31 -11.26 -18.63
C ASP A 111 1.01 -12.69 -19.07
N GLU A 112 -0.07 -13.29 -18.56
CA GLU A 112 -0.42 -14.68 -18.85
C GLU A 112 -0.82 -14.89 -20.31
N GLU A 113 -1.44 -13.90 -20.96
CA GLU A 113 -1.86 -13.97 -22.36
C GLU A 113 -0.66 -13.94 -23.30
N GLN A 114 0.27 -13.02 -23.05
CA GLN A 114 1.47 -12.83 -23.86
C GLN A 114 2.65 -13.69 -23.38
N ARG A 115 2.48 -14.41 -22.26
CA ARG A 115 3.48 -15.25 -21.59
C ARG A 115 4.83 -14.56 -21.40
N LYS A 116 4.80 -13.29 -21.03
CA LYS A 116 6.01 -12.48 -20.87
C LYS A 116 5.88 -11.53 -19.71
N TRP A 117 7.03 -11.13 -19.17
CA TRP A 117 7.07 -10.07 -18.19
C TRP A 117 6.90 -8.71 -18.86
N ALA A 118 6.08 -7.86 -18.26
CA ALA A 118 5.87 -6.49 -18.70
C ALA A 118 5.86 -5.57 -17.49
N LEU A 119 6.47 -4.40 -17.66
CA LEU A 119 6.38 -3.33 -16.69
C LEU A 119 5.02 -2.64 -16.88
N LYS A 120 4.16 -2.68 -15.87
CA LYS A 120 2.80 -2.14 -15.91
C LYS A 120 2.51 -1.26 -14.69
N PRO A 121 1.66 -0.23 -14.83
CA PRO A 121 1.19 0.54 -13.69
C PRO A 121 0.43 -0.36 -12.71
N SER A 122 0.78 -0.24 -11.44
CA SER A 122 0.07 -0.83 -10.31
C SER A 122 -0.33 0.30 -9.37
N GLY A 123 -1.53 0.23 -8.80
CA GLY A 123 -2.03 1.25 -7.89
C GLY A 123 -1.29 1.23 -6.56
N ALA A 124 -1.20 2.40 -5.93
CA ALA A 124 -0.85 2.55 -4.53
C ALA A 124 -1.71 3.65 -3.91
N LYS A 125 -2.00 3.54 -2.62
CA LYS A 125 -2.74 4.55 -1.86
C LYS A 125 -1.93 5.00 -0.66
N PHE A 126 -1.92 6.30 -0.40
CA PHE A 126 -1.40 6.87 0.83
C PHE A 126 -2.60 7.26 1.68
N VAL A 127 -2.73 6.64 2.84
CA VAL A 127 -3.77 6.94 3.81
C VAL A 127 -3.12 7.68 4.97
N VAL A 128 -3.61 8.87 5.26
CA VAL A 128 -3.18 9.68 6.40
C VAL A 128 -4.30 9.65 7.42
N HIS A 129 -4.05 9.05 8.57
CA HIS A 129 -5.02 8.95 9.65
C HIS A 129 -4.86 10.13 10.62
N GLY A 130 -5.93 10.92 10.77
CA GLY A 130 -6.03 11.84 11.90
C GLY A 130 -6.13 11.07 13.21
N GLU A 131 -5.63 11.66 14.30
CA GLU A 131 -5.54 10.99 15.60
C GLU A 131 -6.91 10.64 16.22
N GLU A 132 -7.97 11.30 15.80
CA GLU A 132 -9.35 11.06 16.25
C GLU A 132 -10.17 10.23 15.26
N PHE A 133 -9.63 9.94 14.07
CA PHE A 133 -10.31 9.14 13.06
C PHE A 133 -10.39 7.66 13.47
N GLU A 134 -11.54 7.03 13.26
CA GLU A 134 -11.84 5.62 13.51
C GLU A 134 -11.38 5.16 14.90
N ASP A 135 -11.76 5.92 15.94
CA ASP A 135 -11.38 5.70 17.34
C ASP A 135 -9.86 5.56 17.57
N GLY A 136 -9.06 6.27 16.78
CA GLY A 136 -7.59 6.27 16.87
C GLY A 136 -6.92 5.13 16.13
N SER A 137 -7.42 4.77 14.93
CA SER A 137 -6.87 3.67 14.11
C SER A 137 -5.38 3.81 13.79
N TYR A 138 -4.84 5.03 13.80
CA TYR A 138 -3.41 5.29 13.61
C TYR A 138 -2.51 4.45 14.53
N GLN A 139 -3.00 4.07 15.71
CA GLN A 139 -2.23 3.28 16.69
C GLN A 139 -1.85 1.90 16.13
N THR A 140 -2.72 1.29 15.32
CA THR A 140 -2.50 -0.03 14.73
C THR A 140 -2.11 0.04 13.26
N GLU A 141 -2.59 1.06 12.54
CA GLU A 141 -2.41 1.19 11.09
C GLU A 141 -1.27 2.11 10.68
N GLY A 142 -0.76 2.92 11.61
CA GLY A 142 0.17 4.00 11.34
C GLY A 142 -0.56 5.32 11.08
N HIS A 143 0.06 6.42 11.49
CA HIS A 143 -0.40 7.76 11.13
C HIS A 143 -0.39 7.97 9.60
N ILE A 144 0.58 7.37 8.91
CA ILE A 144 0.59 7.26 7.46
C ILE A 144 0.72 5.78 7.10
N GLN A 145 -0.20 5.29 6.28
CA GLN A 145 -0.16 3.96 5.70
C GLN A 145 -0.02 4.09 4.17
N VAL A 146 0.86 3.29 3.57
CA VAL A 146 0.93 3.11 2.13
C VAL A 146 0.42 1.73 1.80
N ASP A 147 -0.71 1.65 1.10
CA ASP A 147 -1.26 0.43 0.51
C ASP A 147 -0.64 0.25 -0.89
N PHE A 148 0.06 -0.87 -1.08
CA PHE A 148 0.71 -1.22 -2.35
C PHE A 148 -0.12 -2.15 -3.23
N GLY A 149 -1.37 -2.44 -2.83
CA GLY A 149 -2.20 -3.49 -3.39
C GLY A 149 -1.74 -4.87 -2.90
N LEU A 150 -1.84 -5.87 -3.76
CA LEU A 150 -1.50 -7.25 -3.41
C LEU A 150 0.01 -7.48 -3.35
N ASP A 151 0.45 -8.40 -2.50
CA ASP A 151 1.85 -8.82 -2.34
C ASP A 151 2.36 -9.75 -3.46
N SER A 152 1.46 -10.31 -4.27
CA SER A 152 1.79 -11.22 -5.37
C SER A 152 2.88 -10.71 -6.33
N PRO A 153 2.98 -9.42 -6.72
CA PRO A 153 4.08 -8.93 -7.57
C PRO A 153 5.47 -9.05 -6.93
N PHE A 154 5.53 -9.16 -5.59
CA PHE A 154 6.76 -9.18 -4.80
C PHE A 154 7.12 -10.59 -4.35
N LEU A 155 6.11 -11.43 -4.10
CA LEU A 155 6.33 -12.79 -3.60
C LEU A 155 6.22 -13.85 -4.70
N GLN A 156 5.28 -13.73 -5.64
CA GLN A 156 5.01 -14.70 -6.72
C GLN A 156 5.04 -16.16 -6.24
N GLU A 157 4.36 -16.45 -5.13
CA GLU A 157 4.43 -17.77 -4.48
C GLU A 157 3.71 -18.87 -5.25
N GLN A 158 2.82 -18.48 -6.14
CA GLN A 158 2.05 -19.39 -6.99
C GLN A 158 2.84 -19.87 -8.22
N LEU A 159 4.01 -19.30 -8.50
CA LEU A 159 4.77 -19.57 -9.72
C LEU A 159 6.16 -20.16 -9.42
N GLN A 160 6.52 -21.20 -10.17
CA GLN A 160 7.93 -21.58 -10.32
C GLN A 160 8.60 -20.56 -11.25
N LEU A 161 9.38 -19.66 -10.65
CA LEU A 161 10.09 -18.62 -11.39
C LEU A 161 11.27 -19.23 -12.14
N ASN A 162 11.34 -18.93 -13.44
CA ASN A 162 12.58 -19.07 -14.21
C ASN A 162 13.52 -17.91 -13.90
N SER A 163 14.75 -17.92 -14.45
CA SER A 163 15.75 -16.87 -14.18
C SER A 163 15.25 -15.45 -14.48
N GLU A 164 14.48 -15.26 -15.56
CA GLU A 164 13.88 -13.96 -15.88
C GLU A 164 12.87 -13.53 -14.81
N GLY A 165 11.99 -14.44 -14.39
CA GLY A 165 11.00 -14.17 -13.34
C GLY A 165 11.64 -13.84 -12.00
N GLU A 166 12.73 -14.53 -11.63
CA GLU A 166 13.48 -14.20 -10.42
C GLU A 166 14.11 -12.80 -10.49
N GLU A 167 14.63 -12.39 -11.66
CA GLU A 167 15.14 -11.03 -11.86
C GLU A 167 14.04 -9.97 -11.76
N ARG A 168 12.87 -10.22 -12.35
CA ARG A 168 11.73 -9.30 -12.32
C ARG A 168 11.15 -9.11 -10.93
N VAL A 169 10.94 -10.21 -10.21
CA VAL A 169 10.46 -10.18 -8.83
C VAL A 169 11.47 -9.49 -7.94
N ARG A 170 12.77 -9.77 -8.11
CA ARG A 170 13.83 -9.07 -7.37
C ARG A 170 13.79 -7.56 -7.60
N ALA A 171 13.60 -7.11 -8.84
CA ALA A 171 13.48 -5.69 -9.15
C ALA A 171 12.27 -5.03 -8.46
N ASN A 172 11.13 -5.72 -8.37
CA ASN A 172 9.97 -5.24 -7.61
C ASN A 172 10.29 -5.11 -6.11
N VAL A 173 10.90 -6.15 -5.52
CA VAL A 173 11.30 -6.15 -4.10
C VAL A 173 12.32 -5.06 -3.80
N GLN A 174 13.32 -4.87 -4.66
CA GLN A 174 14.30 -3.78 -4.52
C GLN A 174 13.61 -2.42 -4.52
N LYS A 175 12.69 -2.17 -5.46
CA LYS A 175 11.93 -0.92 -5.54
C LYS A 175 11.11 -0.66 -4.27
N LEU A 176 10.42 -1.69 -3.76
CA LEU A 176 9.64 -1.61 -2.51
C LEU A 176 10.53 -1.24 -1.31
N VAL A 177 11.67 -1.93 -1.15
CA VAL A 177 12.60 -1.71 -0.04
C VAL A 177 13.25 -0.33 -0.13
N GLU A 178 13.65 0.09 -1.34
CA GLU A 178 14.21 1.43 -1.58
C GLU A 178 13.21 2.53 -1.24
N PHE A 179 11.96 2.40 -1.68
CA PHE A 179 10.90 3.36 -1.33
C PHE A 179 10.67 3.40 0.18
N THR A 180 10.52 2.24 0.83
CA THR A 180 10.31 2.15 2.28
C THR A 180 11.41 2.86 3.07
N ASN A 181 12.67 2.65 2.70
CA ASN A 181 13.81 3.31 3.34
C ASN A 181 13.81 4.82 3.12
N LYS A 182 13.54 5.28 1.89
CA LYS A 182 13.48 6.71 1.58
C LYS A 182 12.32 7.39 2.29
N ALA A 183 11.15 6.75 2.34
CA ALA A 183 9.95 7.28 2.98
C ALA A 183 10.16 7.50 4.48
N GLU A 184 10.70 6.50 5.19
CA GLU A 184 11.04 6.62 6.62
C GLU A 184 12.04 7.76 6.85
N GLN A 185 13.14 7.79 6.08
CA GLN A 185 14.19 8.81 6.25
C GLN A 185 13.69 10.22 5.95
N ALA A 186 12.92 10.40 4.87
CA ALA A 186 12.43 11.71 4.45
C ALA A 186 11.35 12.27 5.39
N SER A 187 10.52 11.40 5.98
CA SER A 187 9.45 11.80 6.89
C SER A 187 9.88 11.88 8.36
N SER A 188 11.07 11.36 8.70
CA SER A 188 11.54 11.22 10.09
C SER A 188 10.58 10.39 10.95
N ALA A 189 10.00 9.33 10.39
CA ALA A 189 9.15 8.40 11.14
C ALA A 189 9.95 7.75 12.28
N ASN A 190 9.33 7.65 13.46
CA ASN A 190 9.93 7.03 14.65
C ASN A 190 9.86 5.51 14.61
N ALA A 191 8.85 4.98 13.93
CA ALA A 191 8.69 3.56 13.70
C ALA A 191 8.10 3.31 12.32
N ARG A 192 8.39 2.13 11.78
CA ARG A 192 7.80 1.62 10.54
C ARG A 192 7.50 0.13 10.65
N LEU A 193 6.51 -0.31 9.89
CA LEU A 193 6.17 -1.72 9.74
C LEU A 193 5.77 -1.99 8.29
N LEU A 194 6.47 -2.90 7.63
CA LEU A 194 6.05 -3.47 6.35
C LEU A 194 5.34 -4.79 6.65
N ARG A 195 4.05 -4.92 6.31
CA ARG A 195 3.20 -6.06 6.66
C ARG A 195 2.36 -6.54 5.47
N SER A 196 2.03 -7.82 5.49
CA SER A 196 0.98 -8.43 4.65
C SER A 196 0.05 -9.20 5.60
N ASP A 197 -1.26 -9.14 5.36
CA ASP A 197 -2.29 -9.49 6.37
C ASP A 197 -2.22 -10.92 6.90
N SER A 198 -1.74 -11.88 6.11
CA SER A 198 -1.60 -13.28 6.53
C SER A 198 -0.14 -13.71 6.77
N GLU A 199 0.81 -12.82 6.55
CA GLU A 199 2.24 -13.16 6.39
C GLU A 199 3.10 -12.76 7.60
N ASP A 200 3.15 -13.64 8.60
CA ASP A 200 3.98 -13.49 9.80
C ASP A 200 5.49 -13.41 9.50
N ASN A 201 5.94 -13.81 8.30
CA ASN A 201 7.34 -13.85 7.90
C ASN A 201 7.66 -13.06 6.61
N LEU A 202 6.81 -12.10 6.22
CA LEU A 202 6.98 -11.29 5.01
C LEU A 202 8.42 -10.80 4.81
N ALA A 203 9.03 -10.21 5.84
CA ALA A 203 10.40 -9.71 5.77
C ALA A 203 11.41 -10.80 5.36
N GLN A 204 11.26 -12.02 5.90
CA GLN A 204 12.10 -13.16 5.55
C GLN A 204 11.87 -13.60 4.10
N LYS A 205 10.61 -13.62 3.63
CA LYS A 205 10.29 -13.95 2.24
C LYS A 205 10.90 -12.92 1.27
N LEU A 206 10.78 -11.62 1.57
CA LEU A 206 11.37 -10.55 0.75
C LEU A 206 12.91 -10.66 0.72
N VAL A 207 13.55 -10.91 1.86
CA VAL A 207 15.00 -11.15 1.93
C VAL A 207 15.40 -12.36 1.09
N ALA A 208 14.64 -13.46 1.14
CA ALA A 208 14.90 -14.63 0.32
C ALA A 208 14.82 -14.32 -1.19
N ARG A 209 13.89 -13.44 -1.62
CA ARG A 209 13.81 -12.98 -3.02
C ARG A 209 15.01 -12.13 -3.43
N LEU A 210 15.59 -11.36 -2.52
CA LEU A 210 16.83 -10.62 -2.78
C LEU A 210 18.06 -11.53 -2.83
N GLN A 211 18.11 -12.57 -2.00
CA GLN A 211 19.31 -13.41 -1.76
C GLN A 211 19.50 -14.60 -2.70
N ARG A 212 18.53 -15.00 -3.53
CA ARG A 212 18.61 -16.16 -4.46
C ARG A 212 19.67 -16.04 -5.60
N VAL A 213 20.75 -15.32 -5.36
CA VAL A 213 21.94 -15.27 -6.22
C VAL A 213 23.11 -15.85 -5.43
N GLN A 214 23.21 -17.17 -5.44
CA GLN A 214 24.46 -17.92 -5.30
C GLN A 214 24.27 -19.34 -5.83
#